data_AF-A0A948NIY4-F1
#
_entry.id   AF-A0A948NIY4-F1
#
_cell.length_a   1.000
_cell.length_b   1.000
_cell.length_c   1.000
_cell.angle_alpha   90.00
_cell.angle_beta   90.00
_cell.angle_gamma   90.00
#
_symmetry.space_group_name_H-M   'P 1'
#
loop_
_entity.id
_entity.type
_entity.pdbx_description
1 polymer ?
#
loop_
_entity_poly.entity_id
_entity_poly.type
_entity_poly.pdbx_seq_one_letter_code
_entity_poly.pdbx_strand_id
1 'polypeptide(L)'
;MKLFITAFAFAIASQLMYLPVLAQGASSNGALGGANLGEYMKSIVGLINTYIVPLVFAIAFIVFIWGVFQYFVLGGASEEKREEGKKLVMWGIIAFVVMLSLWGLVNLLVASFGFGGQNVPKLPTFNPPS
;
A
#
# COMPACT_ATOMS: atom_id res chain seq x y z
N MET A 1 -8.90 -3.05 25.99
CA MET A 1 -8.18 -1.82 25.58
C MET A 1 -6.65 -1.95 25.69
N LYS A 2 -6.09 -2.39 26.83
CA LYS A 2 -4.62 -2.52 27.02
C LYS A 2 -3.95 -3.56 26.10
N LEU A 3 -4.66 -4.65 25.78
CA LEU A 3 -4.17 -5.75 24.93
C LEU A 3 -3.91 -5.33 23.47
N PHE A 4 -4.73 -4.41 22.93
CA PHE A 4 -4.58 -3.90 21.56
C PHE A 4 -3.40 -2.93 21.43
N ILE A 5 -3.15 -2.13 22.48
CA ILE A 5 -2.04 -1.18 22.52
C ILE A 5 -0.70 -1.94 22.60
N THR A 6 -0.64 -3.02 23.38
CA THR A 6 0.56 -3.87 23.46
C THR A 6 0.81 -4.67 22.18
N ALA A 7 -0.24 -5.18 21.53
CA ALA A 7 -0.10 -5.89 20.25
C ALA A 7 0.42 -4.98 19.13
N PHE A 8 -0.05 -3.73 19.09
CA PHE A 8 0.40 -2.74 18.12
C PHE A 8 1.84 -2.26 18.37
N ALA A 9 2.21 -2.04 19.64
CA ALA A 9 3.58 -1.69 20.00
C ALA A 9 4.58 -2.81 19.66
N PHE A 10 4.19 -4.08 19.84
CA PHE A 10 5.01 -5.24 19.49
C PHE A 10 5.18 -5.38 17.97
N ALA A 11 4.14 -5.10 17.18
CA ALA A 11 4.21 -5.12 15.72
C ALA A 11 5.15 -4.05 15.15
N ILE A 12 5.24 -2.87 15.78
CA ILE A 12 6.18 -1.81 15.39
C ILE A 12 7.61 -2.17 15.81
N ALA A 13 7.79 -2.68 17.03
CA ALA A 13 9.11 -3.05 17.54
C ALA A 13 9.75 -4.22 16.75
N SER A 14 8.94 -5.16 16.26
CA SER A 14 9.44 -6.26 15.44
C SER A 14 9.96 -5.80 14.08
N GLN A 15 9.41 -4.72 13.52
CA GLN A 15 9.92 -4.13 12.28
C GLN A 15 11.28 -3.45 12.48
N LEU A 16 11.55 -2.92 13.68
CA LEU A 16 12.82 -2.29 14.00
C LEU A 16 14.00 -3.28 14.01
N MET A 17 13.74 -4.55 14.31
CA MET A 17 14.77 -5.60 14.28
C MET A 17 15.19 -6.02 12.86
N TYR A 18 14.40 -5.67 11.83
CA TYR A 18 14.75 -5.92 10.42
C TYR A 18 15.48 -4.74 9.76
N LEU A 19 15.61 -3.58 10.43
CA LEU A 19 16.40 -2.45 9.89
C LEU A 19 17.86 -2.79 9.53
N PRO A 20 18.63 -3.54 10.36
CA PRO A 20 20.01 -3.87 9.98
C PRO A 20 20.09 -4.90 8.83
N VAL A 21 19.01 -5.64 8.56
CA VAL A 21 18.94 -6.55 7.40
C VAL A 21 18.69 -5.77 6.11
N LEU A 22 17.91 -4.67 6.18
CA LEU A 22 17.76 -3.73 5.08
C LEU A 22 19.04 -2.92 4.81
N ALA A 23 19.86 -2.68 5.85
CA ALA A 23 21.15 -2.00 5.70
C ALA A 23 22.22 -2.86 4.97
N GLN A 24 22.15 -4.18 5.09
CA GLN A 24 23.10 -5.11 4.45
C GLN A 24 22.68 -5.55 3.04
N GLY A 25 21.44 -5.24 2.63
CA GLY A 25 20.94 -5.44 1.27
C GLY A 25 21.23 -4.29 0.29
N ALA A 26 21.85 -3.20 0.75
CA ALA A 26 22.24 -2.07 -0.09
C ALA A 26 23.55 -2.30 -0.88
N SER A 27 23.94 -3.55 -1.10
CA SER A 27 25.04 -3.92 -2.00
C SER A 27 24.47 -4.59 -3.26
N SER A 28 24.74 -3.94 -4.40
CA SER A 28 24.33 -4.21 -5.78
C SER A 28 23.04 -3.52 -6.26
N ASN A 29 23.26 -2.43 -7.03
CA ASN A 29 22.34 -1.68 -7.90
C ASN A 29 21.63 -0.46 -7.31
N GLY A 30 22.40 0.43 -6.68
CA GLY A 30 21.90 1.75 -6.31
C GLY A 30 22.97 2.65 -5.71
N ALA A 31 24.12 2.80 -6.39
CA ALA A 31 25.08 3.83 -6.03
C ALA A 31 24.37 5.19 -6.08
N LEU A 32 24.38 5.91 -4.96
CA LEU A 32 23.92 7.30 -4.81
C LEU A 32 24.88 8.27 -5.54
N GLY A 33 25.16 8.00 -6.81
CA GLY A 33 26.15 8.68 -7.62
C GLY A 33 25.89 8.46 -9.10
N GLY A 34 24.71 8.86 -9.56
CA GLY A 34 24.30 8.83 -10.97
C GLY A 34 23.57 10.12 -11.34
N ALA A 35 24.14 10.89 -12.26
CA ALA A 35 23.72 12.24 -12.64
C ALA A 35 22.47 12.28 -13.55
N ASN A 36 21.38 11.60 -13.18
CA ASN A 36 20.17 11.53 -14.01
C ASN A 36 18.89 11.72 -13.19
N LEU A 37 18.07 12.71 -13.57
CA LEU A 37 16.72 12.95 -13.02
C LEU A 37 15.86 11.65 -12.98
N GLY A 38 16.09 10.75 -13.94
CA GLY A 38 15.39 9.47 -14.05
C GLY A 38 15.62 8.49 -12.89
N GLU A 39 16.76 8.55 -12.19
CA GLU A 39 17.02 7.67 -11.04
C GLU A 39 16.30 8.16 -9.78
N TYR A 40 16.27 9.47 -9.55
CA TYR A 40 15.51 10.08 -8.46
C TYR A 40 14.01 9.80 -8.59
N MET A 41 13.45 9.88 -9.81
CA MET A 41 12.05 9.57 -10.05
C MET A 41 11.71 8.10 -9.79
N LYS A 42 12.58 7.17 -10.22
CA LYS A 42 12.38 5.73 -9.93
C LYS A 42 12.47 5.42 -8.44
N SER A 43 13.37 6.08 -7.71
CA SER A 43 13.49 5.92 -6.25
C SER A 43 12.24 6.41 -5.51
N ILE A 44 11.67 7.55 -5.90
CA ILE A 44 10.45 8.10 -5.28
C ILE A 44 9.25 7.20 -5.58
N VAL A 45 9.09 6.77 -6.84
CA VAL A 45 8.00 5.87 -7.24
C VAL A 45 8.12 4.51 -6.53
N GLY A 46 9.34 3.98 -6.38
CA GLY A 46 9.59 2.75 -5.63
C GLY A 46 9.21 2.87 -4.15
N LEU A 47 9.56 3.97 -3.49
CA LEU A 47 9.21 4.21 -2.09
C LEU A 47 7.69 4.30 -1.90
N ILE A 48 7.00 5.02 -2.79
CA ILE A 48 5.54 5.16 -2.75
C ILE A 48 4.88 3.79 -2.94
N ASN A 49 5.28 3.02 -3.94
CA ASN A 49 4.59 1.77 -4.28
C ASN A 49 4.86 0.65 -3.26
N THR A 50 6.06 0.61 -2.67
CA THR A 50 6.43 -0.42 -1.68
C THR A 50 5.93 -0.12 -0.27
N TYR A 51 5.88 1.15 0.14
CA TYR A 51 5.57 1.51 1.53
C TYR A 51 4.29 2.32 1.69
N ILE A 52 4.08 3.35 0.86
CA ILE A 52 2.95 4.29 1.03
C ILE A 52 1.62 3.64 0.60
N VAL A 53 1.61 2.97 -0.56
CA VAL A 53 0.41 2.30 -1.09
C VAL A 53 -0.17 1.28 -0.08
N PRO A 54 0.60 0.28 0.40
CA PRO A 54 0.07 -0.69 1.36
C PRO A 54 -0.30 -0.05 2.70
N LEU A 55 0.40 1.01 3.12
CA LEU A 55 0.08 1.75 4.35
C LEU A 55 -1.29 2.45 4.28
N VAL A 56 -1.57 3.15 3.17
CA VAL A 56 -2.86 3.82 2.97
C VAL A 56 -3.99 2.79 2.86
N PHE A 57 -3.74 1.67 2.18
CA PHE A 57 -4.72 0.58 2.08
C PHE A 57 -5.06 -0.01 3.44
N ALA A 58 -4.05 -0.23 4.30
CA ALA A 58 -4.25 -0.73 5.66
C ALA A 58 -5.07 0.25 6.51
N ILE A 59 -4.77 1.56 6.44
CA ILE A 59 -5.51 2.59 7.17
C ILE A 59 -6.97 2.67 6.66
N ALA A 60 -7.18 2.66 5.34
CA ALA A 60 -8.52 2.66 4.75
C ALA A 60 -9.34 1.44 5.18
N PHE A 61 -8.71 0.26 5.25
CA PHE A 61 -9.35 -0.97 5.72
C PHE A 61 -9.77 -0.88 7.20
N ILE A 62 -8.93 -0.30 8.05
CA ILE A 62 -9.24 -0.09 9.48
C ILE A 62 -10.40 0.89 9.64
N VAL A 63 -10.40 2.01 8.90
CA VAL A 63 -11.49 3.01 8.93
C VAL A 63 -12.79 2.40 8.41
N PHE A 64 -12.73 1.57 7.37
CA PHE A 64 -13.88 0.84 6.85
C PHE A 64 -14.48 -0.08 7.92
N ILE A 65 -13.66 -0.89 8.59
CA ILE A 65 -14.11 -1.77 9.68
C ILE A 65 -14.70 -0.94 10.82
N TRP A 66 -14.04 0.14 11.25
CA TRP A 66 -14.54 1.01 12.31
C TRP A 66 -15.90 1.64 11.97
N GLY A 67 -16.08 2.11 10.73
CA GLY A 67 -17.35 2.66 10.26
C GLY A 67 -18.48 1.63 10.29
N VAL A 68 -18.22 0.40 9.85
CA VAL A 68 -19.20 -0.70 9.90
C VAL A 68 -19.56 -1.04 11.35
N PHE A 69 -18.57 -1.19 12.23
CA PHE A 69 -18.80 -1.52 13.64
C PHE A 69 -19.56 -0.43 14.39
N GLN A 70 -19.22 0.85 14.17
CA GLN A 70 -19.88 1.97 14.83
C GLN A 70 -21.38 2.00 14.47
N TYR A 71 -21.73 1.76 13.19
CA TYR A 71 -23.13 1.70 12.76
C TYR A 71 -23.87 0.47 13.27
N PHE A 72 -23.20 -0.69 13.34
CA PHE A 72 -23.82 -1.93 13.80
C PHE A 72 -24.05 -1.98 15.32
N VAL A 73 -23.13 -1.39 16.10
CA VAL A 73 -23.15 -1.45 17.58
C VAL A 73 -23.93 -0.28 18.20
N LEU A 74 -23.83 0.95 17.67
CA LEU A 74 -24.58 2.10 18.22
C LEU A 74 -25.97 2.27 17.60
N GLY A 75 -26.22 1.80 16.37
CA GLY A 75 -27.52 1.88 15.70
C GLY A 75 -28.53 0.80 16.13
N GLY A 76 -28.12 -0.18 16.93
CA GLY A 76 -28.95 -1.32 17.33
C GLY A 76 -29.94 -1.05 18.48
N ALA A 77 -29.90 0.13 19.11
CA ALA A 77 -30.71 0.44 20.30
C ALA A 77 -32.12 0.98 19.99
N SER A 78 -32.44 1.32 18.74
CA SER A 78 -33.83 1.67 18.33
C SER A 78 -34.17 1.09 16.95
N GLU A 79 -35.41 0.63 16.77
CA GLU A 79 -35.92 -0.01 15.55
C GLU A 79 -35.67 0.86 14.28
N GLU A 80 -35.83 2.18 14.41
CA GLU A 80 -35.71 3.17 13.33
C GLU A 80 -34.25 3.37 12.86
N LYS A 81 -33.29 3.38 13.81
CA LYS A 81 -31.86 3.49 13.51
C LYS A 81 -31.31 2.22 12.84
N ARG A 82 -32.02 1.09 12.97
CA ARG A 82 -31.63 -0.20 12.41
C ARG A 82 -31.90 -0.29 10.91
N GLU A 83 -33.00 0.31 10.43
CA GLU A 83 -33.29 0.40 8.99
C GLU A 83 -32.34 1.38 8.29
N GLU A 84 -32.10 2.56 8.89
CA GLU A 84 -31.11 3.51 8.36
C GLU A 84 -29.70 2.90 8.36
N GLY A 85 -29.32 2.22 9.43
CA GLY A 85 -28.03 1.54 9.55
C GLY A 85 -27.83 0.46 8.49
N LYS A 86 -28.86 -0.34 8.17
CA LYS A 86 -28.80 -1.33 7.08
C LYS A 86 -28.55 -0.68 5.73
N LYS A 87 -29.24 0.43 5.43
CA LYS A 87 -29.07 1.15 4.16
C LYS A 87 -27.65 1.72 4.04
N LEU A 88 -27.12 2.27 5.12
CA LEU A 88 -25.77 2.83 5.17
C LEU A 88 -24.67 1.76 5.05
N VAL A 89 -24.84 0.60 5.69
CA VAL A 89 -23.91 -0.54 5.53
C VAL A 89 -23.91 -1.05 4.10
N MET A 90 -25.09 -1.16 3.46
CA MET A 90 -25.18 -1.59 2.07
C MET A 90 -24.44 -0.63 1.14
N TRP A 91 -24.59 0.68 1.35
CA TRP A 91 -23.81 1.71 0.65
C TRP A 91 -22.30 1.63 0.93
N GLY A 92 -21.90 1.33 2.18
CA GLY A 92 -20.50 1.14 2.56
C GLY A 92 -19.85 -0.06 1.87
N ILE A 93 -20.56 -1.20 1.81
CA ILE A 93 -20.08 -2.41 1.13
C ILE A 93 -19.92 -2.16 -0.37
N ILE A 94 -20.89 -1.48 -1.01
CA ILE A 94 -20.80 -1.12 -2.43
C ILE A 94 -19.56 -0.26 -2.69
N ALA A 95 -19.31 0.76 -1.87
CA ALA A 95 -18.13 1.61 -2.00
C ALA A 95 -16.81 0.81 -1.84
N PHE A 96 -16.77 -0.14 -0.90
CA PHE A 96 -15.60 -1.00 -0.68
C PHE A 96 -15.31 -1.92 -1.87
N VAL A 97 -16.35 -2.57 -2.41
CA VAL A 97 -16.23 -3.46 -3.58
C VAL A 97 -15.77 -2.68 -4.80
N VAL A 98 -16.28 -1.46 -5.03
CA VAL A 98 -15.85 -0.60 -6.15
C VAL A 98 -14.38 -0.22 -6.01
N MET A 99 -13.94 0.21 -4.83
CA MET A 99 -12.53 0.56 -4.60
C MET A 99 -11.58 -0.60 -4.85
N LEU A 100 -11.91 -1.79 -4.35
CA LEU A 100 -11.12 -3.01 -4.60
C LEU A 100 -11.13 -3.42 -6.08
N SER A 101 -12.27 -3.27 -6.75
CA SER A 101 -12.42 -3.62 -8.16
C SER A 101 -11.54 -2.76 -9.07
N LEU A 102 -11.51 -1.43 -8.86
CA LEU A 102 -10.61 -0.56 -9.62
C LEU A 102 -9.14 -0.91 -9.38
N TRP A 103 -8.74 -1.15 -8.13
CA TRP A 103 -7.35 -1.48 -7.80
C TRP A 103 -6.92 -2.85 -8.35
N GLY A 104 -7.78 -3.86 -8.21
CA GLY A 104 -7.55 -5.19 -8.76
C GLY A 104 -7.51 -5.18 -10.28
N LEU A 105 -8.39 -4.42 -10.93
CA LEU A 105 -8.42 -4.26 -12.38
C LEU A 105 -7.15 -3.56 -12.88
N VAL A 106 -6.73 -2.46 -12.25
CA VAL A 106 -5.47 -1.77 -12.61
C VAL A 106 -4.28 -2.73 -12.51
N ASN A 107 -4.18 -3.48 -11.41
CA ASN A 107 -3.10 -4.46 -11.24
C ASN A 107 -3.14 -5.57 -12.31
N LEU A 108 -4.34 -6.05 -12.66
CA LEU A 108 -4.54 -7.03 -13.71
C LEU A 108 -4.15 -6.48 -15.09
N LEU A 109 -4.49 -5.23 -15.39
CA LEU A 109 -4.11 -4.56 -16.63
C LEU A 109 -2.59 -4.36 -16.72
N VAL A 110 -1.95 -3.88 -15.64
CA VAL A 110 -0.48 -3.71 -15.61
C VAL A 110 0.22 -5.06 -15.79
N ALA A 111 -0.28 -6.12 -15.15
CA ALA A 111 0.25 -7.47 -15.30
C ALA A 111 0.04 -8.04 -16.71
N SER A 112 -1.13 -7.79 -17.32
CA SER A 112 -1.49 -8.35 -18.63
C SER A 112 -0.82 -7.63 -19.79
N PHE A 113 -0.67 -6.30 -19.72
CA PHE A 113 -0.07 -5.48 -20.79
C PHE A 113 1.44 -5.27 -20.61
N GLY A 114 2.07 -5.83 -19.57
CA GLY A 114 3.52 -5.84 -19.44
C GLY A 114 4.16 -4.47 -19.18
N PHE A 115 3.38 -3.48 -18.73
CA PHE A 115 3.88 -2.13 -18.40
C PHE A 115 4.83 -2.09 -17.17
N GLY A 116 5.11 -3.24 -16.54
CA GLY A 116 5.96 -3.37 -15.37
C GLY A 116 7.47 -3.54 -15.64
N GLY A 117 7.91 -3.59 -16.90
CA GLY A 117 9.31 -3.81 -17.28
C GLY A 117 9.99 -2.57 -17.86
N GLN A 118 11.19 -2.25 -17.37
CA GLN A 118 12.10 -1.26 -17.96
C GLN A 118 12.56 -1.71 -19.36
N ASN A 119 11.69 -1.64 -20.35
CA ASN A 119 12.04 -1.79 -21.76
C ASN A 119 12.57 -0.46 -22.31
N VAL A 120 13.46 0.22 -21.57
CA VAL A 120 14.25 1.28 -22.18
C VAL A 120 15.39 0.60 -22.94
N PRO A 121 15.50 0.77 -24.26
CA PRO A 121 16.61 0.21 -25.01
C PRO A 121 17.92 0.69 -24.39
N LYS A 122 18.80 -0.26 -24.04
CA LYS A 122 20.14 0.09 -23.57
C LYS A 122 20.84 0.81 -24.70
N LEU A 123 21.23 2.06 -24.46
CA LEU A 123 22.03 2.81 -25.43
C LEU A 123 23.36 2.08 -25.62
N PRO A 124 23.90 2.02 -26.85
CA PRO A 124 25.22 1.46 -27.08
C PRO A 124 26.25 2.20 -26.22
N THR A 125 27.01 1.47 -25.41
CA THR A 125 28.16 2.02 -24.70
C THR A 125 29.41 1.64 -25.47
N PHE A 126 30.22 2.64 -25.83
CA PHE A 126 31.53 2.40 -26.41
C PHE A 126 32.50 2.07 -25.27
N ASN A 127 32.97 0.84 -25.22
CA ASN A 127 34.05 0.41 -24.32
C ASN A 127 35.40 0.66 -25.04
N PRO A 128 36.19 1.68 -24.67
CA PRO A 128 37.50 1.89 -25.29
C PRO A 128 38.50 0.81 -24.84
N PRO A 129 39.37 0.32 -25.74
CA PRO A 129 40.42 -0.62 -25.37
C PRO A 129 41.49 0.03 -24.48
N SER A 130 41.98 -0.75 -23.52
CA SER A 130 42.99 -0.40 -22.50
C SER A 130 44.32 0.06 -23.06
#